data_AF-A0A1F5VYA1-F1
#
_entry.id   AF-A0A1F5VYA1-F1
#
_cell.length_a   1.000
_cell.length_b   1.000
_cell.length_c   1.000
_cell.angle_alpha   90.00
_cell.angle_beta   90.00
_cell.angle_gamma   90.00
#
_symmetry.space_group_name_H-M   'P 1'
#
loop_
_entity.id
_entity.type
_entity.pdbx_description
1 polymer ?
#
loop_
_entity_poly.entity_id
_entity_poly.type
_entity_poly.pdbx_seq_one_letter_code
_entity_poly.pdbx_strand_id
1 'polypeptide(L)'
;MLIELLHDICYKDLMKNKHRRLIVSFSIYMLLTTILFPQEVHKSNILQTAQQLRSFLVEPGDANLPDNAVNLQTQFKHLLRDMFIEVMKKNPDAESTELKQLFESALKSKGIKYETSDIGYDSKAKFSIYGFVFPITIDKQKSHPQLLAVTIPVSVMCGKDTSLYLFERQNEQYQHILSYEAPTYKTIDKAHSLFQYQISPKDRNGKYFIVAANVNPWCSSNWQELHYVVLRPGRSPDKPKILLKGKDIIYIGANEPIYSLAVTYSGFSLDFTGEDPDPEIIMKHHHIKHTIHNNTIY
;
A
#
# COMPACT_ATOMS: atom_id res chain seq x y z
N MET A 1 0.14 -38.40 -3.22
CA MET A 1 1.28 -39.34 -3.22
C MET A 1 1.97 -39.54 -1.86
N LEU A 2 1.71 -38.72 -0.83
CA LEU A 2 2.17 -38.98 0.55
C LEU A 2 1.10 -39.61 1.47
N ILE A 3 -0.15 -39.67 1.00
CA ILE A 3 -1.31 -40.17 1.78
C ILE A 3 -1.48 -41.69 1.61
N GLU A 4 -1.00 -42.27 0.50
CA GLU A 4 -1.10 -43.72 0.27
C GLU A 4 -0.05 -44.53 1.06
N LEU A 5 1.07 -43.91 1.47
CA LEU A 5 2.13 -44.60 2.22
C LEU A 5 1.82 -44.77 3.73
N LEU A 6 0.90 -43.97 4.28
CA LEU A 6 0.52 -44.08 5.70
C LEU A 6 -0.60 -45.10 5.93
N HIS A 7 -1.28 -45.56 4.89
CA HIS A 7 -2.32 -46.58 5.01
C HIS A 7 -1.73 -47.98 5.20
N ASP A 8 -0.53 -48.24 4.68
CA ASP A 8 0.05 -49.58 4.65
C ASP A 8 0.85 -49.95 5.92
N ILE A 9 1.33 -48.96 6.67
CA ILE A 9 2.10 -49.19 7.91
C ILE A 9 1.18 -49.50 9.09
N CYS A 10 -0.05 -48.98 9.11
CA CYS A 10 -0.96 -49.19 10.23
C CYS A 10 -1.73 -50.54 10.16
N TYR A 11 -1.78 -51.19 8.99
CA TYR A 11 -2.58 -52.40 8.81
C TYR A 11 -1.84 -53.69 9.22
N LYS A 12 -0.49 -53.71 9.18
CA LYS A 12 0.30 -54.92 9.46
C LYS A 12 0.49 -55.24 10.94
N ASP A 13 0.37 -54.26 11.85
CA ASP A 13 0.50 -54.52 13.29
C ASP A 13 -0.81 -54.96 13.97
N LEU A 14 -1.95 -54.81 13.31
CA LEU A 14 -3.27 -55.11 13.89
C LEU A 14 -3.74 -56.58 13.72
N MET A 15 -2.91 -57.44 13.13
CA MET A 15 -3.29 -58.83 12.79
C MET A 15 -2.70 -59.92 13.69
N LYS A 16 -1.95 -59.56 14.76
CA LYS A 16 -1.28 -60.56 15.61
C LYS A 16 -1.93 -60.88 16.96
N ASN A 17 -3.10 -60.31 17.28
CA ASN A 17 -3.72 -60.54 18.60
C ASN A 17 -5.25 -60.77 18.49
N LYS A 18 -5.65 -62.05 18.53
CA LYS A 18 -7.01 -62.52 18.21
C LYS A 18 -8.03 -62.36 19.35
N HIS A 19 -7.69 -61.72 20.48
CA HIS A 19 -8.56 -61.64 21.67
C HIS A 19 -8.92 -60.23 22.18
N ARG A 20 -8.77 -59.18 21.36
CA ARG A 20 -9.25 -57.81 21.72
C ARG A 20 -10.10 -57.16 20.62
N ARG A 21 -11.00 -57.93 20.02
CA ARG A 21 -11.97 -57.44 19.01
C ARG A 21 -13.38 -57.52 19.55
N LEU A 22 -13.75 -56.61 20.45
CA LEU A 22 -15.12 -56.15 20.69
C LEU A 22 -14.97 -55.05 21.75
N ILE A 23 -14.97 -53.77 21.33
CA ILE A 23 -15.24 -52.54 22.12
C ILE A 23 -14.65 -51.30 21.39
N VAL A 24 -13.63 -51.42 20.53
CA VAL A 24 -12.97 -50.22 19.94
C VAL A 24 -13.54 -49.78 18.58
N SER A 25 -14.37 -50.58 17.91
CA SER A 25 -14.83 -50.27 16.54
C SER A 25 -16.13 -49.44 16.45
N PHE A 26 -16.68 -48.91 17.54
CA PHE A 26 -17.87 -48.05 17.50
C PHE A 26 -17.63 -46.58 17.89
N SER A 27 -16.44 -46.23 18.40
CA SER A 27 -16.14 -44.83 18.81
C SER A 27 -15.32 -44.03 17.81
N ILE A 28 -14.86 -44.63 16.70
CA ILE A 28 -14.00 -43.95 15.71
C ILE A 28 -14.80 -43.40 14.51
N TYR A 29 -16.00 -43.92 14.25
CA TYR A 29 -16.87 -43.41 13.16
C TYR A 29 -17.81 -42.27 13.57
N MET A 30 -17.87 -41.94 14.87
CA MET A 30 -18.71 -40.87 15.44
C MET A 30 -17.86 -39.68 15.93
N LEU A 31 -16.66 -39.49 15.37
CA LEU A 31 -15.73 -38.41 15.74
C LEU A 31 -14.94 -37.86 14.54
N LEU A 32 -15.42 -38.11 13.32
CA LEU A 32 -14.80 -37.68 12.06
C LEU A 32 -15.79 -37.03 11.08
N THR A 33 -16.89 -36.49 11.59
CA THR A 33 -17.83 -35.62 10.85
C THR A 33 -17.93 -34.21 11.44
N THR A 34 -17.09 -33.87 12.41
CA THR A 34 -16.99 -32.52 12.95
C THR A 34 -15.93 -31.70 12.20
N ILE A 35 -16.44 -30.77 11.39
CA ILE A 35 -15.83 -29.48 11.05
C ILE A 35 -14.81 -29.53 9.89
N LEU A 36 -15.33 -29.75 8.69
CA LEU A 36 -14.87 -29.03 7.49
C LEU A 36 -16.02 -28.13 7.01
N PHE A 37 -16.53 -27.29 7.92
CA PHE A 37 -17.13 -26.05 7.43
C PHE A 37 -15.95 -25.19 6.99
N PRO A 38 -15.77 -24.90 5.68
CA PRO A 38 -14.91 -23.79 5.33
C PRO A 38 -15.42 -22.61 6.15
N GLN A 39 -14.58 -22.06 7.03
CA GLN A 39 -14.89 -20.75 7.57
C GLN A 39 -15.12 -19.88 6.33
N GLU A 40 -16.36 -19.39 6.16
CA GLU A 40 -16.59 -18.27 5.28
C GLU A 40 -15.63 -17.20 5.77
N VAL A 41 -14.52 -17.05 5.05
CA VAL A 41 -13.61 -15.93 5.22
C VAL A 41 -14.51 -14.74 4.98
N HIS A 42 -14.94 -14.12 6.08
CA HIS A 42 -15.88 -13.02 6.09
C HIS A 42 -15.30 -11.99 5.11
N LYS A 43 -15.84 -11.93 3.89
CA LYS A 43 -15.38 -11.00 2.86
C LYS A 43 -15.69 -9.63 3.42
N SER A 44 -14.71 -9.03 4.09
CA SER A 44 -14.87 -7.75 4.75
C SER A 44 -15.30 -6.75 3.71
N ASN A 45 -16.43 -6.10 3.97
CA ASN A 45 -17.00 -5.14 3.05
C ASN A 45 -16.26 -3.81 3.23
N ILE A 46 -15.70 -3.27 2.15
CA ILE A 46 -15.02 -1.97 2.12
C ILE A 46 -15.82 -0.83 2.77
N LEU A 47 -17.15 -0.83 2.64
CA LEU A 47 -18.02 0.16 3.30
C LEU A 47 -17.99 -0.01 4.83
N GLN A 48 -18.05 -1.24 5.32
CA GLN A 48 -18.01 -1.54 6.75
C GLN A 48 -16.66 -1.13 7.35
N THR A 49 -15.55 -1.47 6.70
CA THR A 49 -14.20 -1.04 7.13
C THR A 49 -14.11 0.48 7.17
N ALA A 50 -14.61 1.17 6.14
CA ALA A 50 -14.59 2.63 6.09
C ALA A 50 -15.50 3.26 7.16
N GLN A 51 -16.66 2.67 7.47
CA GLN A 51 -17.56 3.12 8.55
C GLN A 51 -16.94 2.91 9.93
N GLN A 52 -16.27 1.78 10.16
CA GLN A 52 -15.53 1.52 11.39
C GLN A 52 -14.39 2.53 11.56
N LEU A 53 -13.60 2.77 10.52
CA LEU A 53 -12.57 3.82 10.54
C LEU A 53 -13.17 5.20 10.90
N ARG A 54 -14.32 5.55 10.29
CA ARG A 54 -15.00 6.81 10.58
C ARG A 54 -15.59 6.90 12.00
N SER A 55 -15.79 5.79 12.69
CA SER A 55 -16.28 5.81 14.08
C SER A 55 -15.21 6.21 15.09
N PHE A 56 -13.93 6.18 14.71
CA PHE A 56 -12.85 6.66 15.56
C PHE A 56 -12.81 8.18 15.54
N LEU A 57 -13.11 8.77 16.69
CA LEU A 57 -12.98 10.18 16.94
C LEU A 57 -11.58 10.45 17.49
N VAL A 58 -10.88 11.42 16.90
CA VAL A 58 -9.53 11.81 17.29
C VAL A 58 -9.52 13.23 17.83
N GLU A 59 -8.62 13.46 18.78
CA GLU A 59 -8.37 14.81 19.28
C GLU A 59 -7.55 15.60 18.24
N PRO A 60 -7.77 16.91 18.15
CA PRO A 60 -6.96 17.78 17.31
C PRO A 60 -5.46 17.66 17.67
N GLY A 61 -4.61 17.32 16.70
CA GLY A 61 -3.17 17.17 16.89
C GLY A 61 -2.69 15.81 17.42
N ASP A 62 -3.59 14.84 17.62
CA ASP A 62 -3.18 13.48 18.01
C ASP A 62 -2.39 12.81 16.88
N ALA A 63 -1.14 12.49 17.18
CA ALA A 63 -0.25 11.79 16.25
C ALA A 63 -0.45 10.27 16.24
N ASN A 64 -1.21 9.72 17.19
CA ASN A 64 -1.42 8.27 17.30
C ASN A 64 -2.70 7.83 16.60
N LEU A 65 -2.65 6.65 16.00
CA LEU A 65 -3.82 5.93 15.54
C LEU A 65 -4.37 5.13 16.73
N PRO A 66 -5.70 5.12 16.96
CA PRO A 66 -6.31 4.17 17.87
C PRO A 66 -5.92 2.73 17.51
N ASP A 67 -5.60 1.87 18.48
CA ASP A 67 -5.06 0.51 18.20
C ASP A 67 -5.94 -0.30 17.23
N ASN A 68 -7.26 -0.19 17.33
CA ASN A 68 -8.19 -0.86 16.42
C ASN A 68 -8.21 -0.26 15.00
N ALA A 69 -7.89 1.03 14.85
CA ALA A 69 -7.82 1.71 13.56
C ALA A 69 -6.57 1.30 12.77
N VAL A 70 -5.48 0.92 13.44
CA VAL A 70 -4.19 0.54 12.82
C VAL A 70 -4.35 -0.56 11.75
N ASN A 71 -5.03 -1.65 12.11
CA ASN A 71 -5.26 -2.76 11.19
C ASN A 71 -6.34 -2.42 10.14
N LEU A 72 -7.37 -1.68 10.55
CA LEU A 72 -8.45 -1.27 9.65
C LEU A 72 -7.96 -0.35 8.54
N GLN A 73 -6.99 0.54 8.82
CA GLN A 73 -6.40 1.43 7.83
C GLN A 73 -5.66 0.63 6.76
N THR A 74 -4.83 -0.33 7.18
CA THR A 74 -4.12 -1.25 6.28
C THR A 74 -5.12 -2.06 5.44
N GLN A 75 -6.14 -2.62 6.08
CA GLN A 75 -7.18 -3.38 5.41
C GLN A 75 -7.95 -2.54 4.39
N PHE A 76 -8.26 -1.29 4.71
CA PHE A 76 -8.98 -0.38 3.84
C PHE A 76 -8.19 -0.10 2.55
N LYS A 77 -6.88 0.14 2.64
CA LYS A 77 -5.99 0.31 1.48
C LYS A 77 -5.99 -0.91 0.57
N HIS A 78 -5.86 -2.11 1.13
CA HIS A 78 -5.93 -3.36 0.37
C HIS A 78 -7.30 -3.55 -0.30
N LEU A 79 -8.41 -3.26 0.40
CA LEU A 79 -9.75 -3.37 -0.19
C LEU A 79 -9.97 -2.37 -1.34
N LEU A 80 -9.40 -1.16 -1.26
CA LEU A 80 -9.41 -0.18 -2.34
C LEU A 80 -8.60 -0.65 -3.55
N ARG A 81 -7.40 -1.18 -3.32
CA ARG A 81 -6.56 -1.80 -4.35
C ARG A 81 -7.28 -2.93 -5.06
N ASP A 82 -7.85 -3.86 -4.28
CA ASP A 82 -8.53 -5.04 -4.81
C ASP A 82 -9.79 -4.63 -5.60
N MET A 83 -10.52 -3.62 -5.13
CA MET A 83 -11.62 -3.02 -5.90
C MET A 83 -11.14 -2.45 -7.24
N PHE A 84 -10.01 -1.72 -7.25
CA PHE A 84 -9.47 -1.15 -8.49
C PHE A 84 -9.05 -2.24 -9.48
N ILE A 85 -8.42 -3.32 -8.99
CA ILE A 85 -8.08 -4.50 -9.78
C ILE A 85 -9.33 -5.09 -10.44
N GLU A 86 -10.44 -5.21 -9.71
CA GLU A 86 -11.70 -5.71 -10.27
C GLU A 86 -12.32 -4.75 -11.31
N VAL A 87 -12.16 -3.43 -11.14
CA VAL A 87 -12.57 -2.44 -12.16
C VAL A 87 -11.76 -2.65 -13.44
N MET A 88 -10.44 -2.79 -13.36
CA MET A 88 -9.61 -3.03 -14.53
C MET A 88 -9.92 -4.36 -15.23
N LYS A 89 -10.11 -5.45 -14.47
CA LYS A 89 -10.45 -6.75 -15.05
C LYS A 89 -11.75 -6.72 -15.86
N LYS A 90 -12.73 -5.94 -15.41
CA LYS A 90 -14.01 -5.78 -16.12
C LYS A 90 -13.93 -4.84 -17.32
N ASN A 91 -12.89 -4.02 -17.39
CA ASN A 91 -12.73 -2.98 -18.41
C ASN A 91 -11.28 -3.01 -18.95
N PRO A 92 -10.84 -4.12 -19.59
CA PRO A 92 -9.45 -4.34 -19.95
C PRO A 92 -8.89 -3.33 -20.97
N ASP A 93 -9.77 -2.69 -21.75
CA ASP A 93 -9.41 -1.72 -22.80
C ASP A 93 -9.68 -0.27 -22.41
N ALA A 94 -10.17 -0.02 -21.18
CA ALA A 94 -10.44 1.33 -20.72
C ALA A 94 -9.15 2.14 -20.57
N GLU A 95 -9.17 3.38 -21.06
CA GLU A 95 -8.05 4.32 -20.89
C GLU A 95 -8.04 4.91 -19.48
N SER A 96 -6.93 5.55 -19.09
CA SER A 96 -6.72 6.03 -17.71
C SER A 96 -7.85 6.91 -17.17
N THR A 97 -8.37 7.84 -17.98
CA THR A 97 -9.48 8.73 -17.58
C THR A 97 -10.78 7.96 -17.35
N GLU A 98 -11.07 6.96 -18.19
CA GLU A 98 -12.25 6.11 -18.06
C GLU A 98 -12.14 5.21 -16.83
N LEU A 99 -10.98 4.56 -16.62
CA LEU A 99 -10.71 3.78 -15.41
C LEU A 99 -10.89 4.60 -14.14
N LYS A 100 -10.49 5.87 -14.15
CA LYS A 100 -10.68 6.79 -13.03
C LYS A 100 -12.17 7.00 -12.75
N GLN A 101 -12.95 7.34 -13.77
CA GLN A 101 -14.40 7.55 -13.64
C GLN A 101 -15.13 6.29 -13.18
N LEU A 102 -14.75 5.13 -13.70
CA LEU A 102 -15.31 3.83 -13.33
C LEU A 102 -15.00 3.50 -11.86
N PHE A 103 -13.77 3.73 -11.40
CA PHE A 103 -13.40 3.51 -10.01
C PHE A 103 -14.10 4.48 -9.06
N GLU A 104 -14.16 5.76 -9.39
CA GLU A 104 -14.88 6.77 -8.59
C GLU A 104 -16.39 6.45 -8.51
N SER A 105 -16.98 6.00 -9.62
CA SER A 105 -18.36 5.52 -9.65
C SER A 105 -18.56 4.26 -8.79
N ALA A 106 -17.59 3.34 -8.80
CA ALA A 106 -17.60 2.16 -7.95
C ALA A 106 -17.53 2.52 -6.46
N LEU A 107 -16.68 3.49 -6.08
CA LEU A 107 -16.62 4.01 -4.71
C LEU A 107 -17.95 4.63 -4.28
N LYS A 108 -18.51 5.52 -5.12
CA LYS A 108 -19.80 6.19 -4.85
C LYS A 108 -20.94 5.20 -4.70
N SER A 109 -21.04 4.21 -5.59
CA SER A 109 -22.10 3.19 -5.53
C SER A 109 -22.02 2.32 -4.27
N LYS A 110 -20.84 2.19 -3.66
CA LYS A 110 -20.65 1.52 -2.37
C LYS A 110 -20.78 2.45 -1.16
N GLY A 111 -21.13 3.72 -1.34
CA GLY A 111 -21.25 4.69 -0.25
C GLY A 111 -19.92 5.06 0.40
N ILE A 112 -18.79 4.86 -0.29
CA ILE A 112 -17.49 5.35 0.17
C ILE A 112 -17.44 6.86 -0.05
N LYS A 113 -17.13 7.60 1.01
CA LYS A 113 -17.00 9.06 0.96
C LYS A 113 -15.71 9.44 0.23
N TYR A 114 -15.86 10.33 -0.73
CA TYR A 114 -14.80 10.86 -1.58
C TYR A 114 -14.67 12.36 -1.28
N GLU A 115 -13.51 12.80 -0.80
CA GLU A 115 -13.26 14.19 -0.37
C GLU A 115 -12.34 14.90 -1.35
N THR A 116 -12.74 16.07 -1.83
CA THR A 116 -11.97 16.85 -2.82
C THR A 116 -11.10 17.94 -2.20
N SER A 117 -11.37 18.30 -0.95
CA SER A 117 -10.56 19.22 -0.16
C SER A 117 -9.94 18.47 1.01
N ASP A 118 -8.86 19.02 1.58
CA ASP A 118 -8.37 18.53 2.86
C ASP A 118 -9.51 18.59 3.89
N ILE A 119 -9.59 17.57 4.73
CA ILE A 119 -10.68 17.45 5.71
C ILE A 119 -10.48 18.57 6.74
N GLY A 120 -11.44 19.49 6.78
CA GLY A 120 -11.38 20.67 7.63
C GLY A 120 -11.14 20.31 9.09
N TYR A 121 -10.13 20.96 9.67
CA TYR A 121 -9.76 20.81 11.07
C TYR A 121 -10.62 21.73 11.93
N ASP A 122 -11.54 21.17 12.73
CA ASP A 122 -12.13 21.92 13.83
C ASP A 122 -11.26 21.73 15.08
N SER A 123 -10.50 22.78 15.41
CA SER A 123 -9.61 22.82 16.58
C SER A 123 -10.31 22.61 17.94
N LYS A 124 -11.66 22.62 18.00
CA LYS A 124 -12.42 22.65 19.27
C LYS A 124 -13.21 21.38 19.56
N ALA A 125 -13.26 20.42 18.66
CA ALA A 125 -14.04 19.19 18.84
C ALA A 125 -13.32 17.97 18.28
N LYS A 126 -13.60 16.80 18.84
CA LYS A 126 -13.17 15.55 18.21
C LYS A 126 -13.88 15.38 16.87
N PHE A 127 -13.15 14.92 15.86
CA PHE A 127 -13.70 14.69 14.53
C PHE A 127 -13.29 13.33 13.97
N SER A 128 -14.02 12.89 12.95
CA SER A 128 -13.75 11.68 12.20
C SER A 128 -12.84 12.02 11.02
N ILE A 129 -11.61 11.53 11.05
CA ILE A 129 -10.62 11.83 10.01
C ILE A 129 -10.29 10.62 9.14
N TYR A 130 -10.56 9.39 9.57
CA TYR A 130 -10.16 8.17 8.87
C TYR A 130 -11.26 7.61 7.97
N GLY A 131 -10.90 6.78 7.00
CA GLY A 131 -11.86 6.07 6.15
C GLY A 131 -12.47 6.93 5.03
N PHE A 132 -11.83 8.04 4.66
CA PHE A 132 -12.14 8.82 3.46
C PHE A 132 -11.11 8.56 2.36
N VAL A 133 -11.55 8.70 1.11
CA VAL A 133 -10.69 8.56 -0.08
C VAL A 133 -10.59 9.93 -0.75
N PHE A 134 -9.40 10.30 -1.18
CA PHE A 134 -9.14 11.54 -1.92
C PHE A 134 -9.03 11.26 -3.43
N PRO A 135 -8.90 12.30 -4.28
CA PRO A 135 -8.71 12.10 -5.70
C PRO A 135 -7.56 11.18 -6.04
N ILE A 136 -7.88 10.14 -6.80
CA ILE A 136 -6.92 9.17 -7.30
C ILE A 136 -6.23 9.70 -8.56
N THR A 137 -4.98 9.25 -8.76
CA THR A 137 -4.28 9.40 -10.04
C THR A 137 -4.16 8.05 -10.72
N ILE A 138 -4.31 8.05 -12.05
CA ILE A 138 -4.11 6.89 -12.90
C ILE A 138 -3.33 7.39 -14.10
N ASP A 139 -2.07 6.97 -14.20
CA ASP A 139 -1.11 7.53 -15.14
C ASP A 139 -0.57 6.40 -16.02
N LYS A 140 -0.97 6.42 -17.30
CA LYS A 140 -0.32 5.63 -18.35
C LYS A 140 1.04 6.24 -18.65
N GLN A 141 2.09 5.44 -18.51
CA GLN A 141 3.44 5.96 -18.49
C GLN A 141 3.95 6.17 -19.93
N LYS A 142 4.25 7.42 -20.31
CA LYS A 142 4.69 7.75 -21.69
C LYS A 142 5.95 6.97 -22.11
N SER A 143 6.91 6.82 -21.19
CA SER A 143 8.15 6.07 -21.41
C SER A 143 7.97 4.54 -21.34
N HIS A 144 6.82 4.07 -20.86
CA HIS A 144 6.47 2.65 -20.71
C HIS A 144 4.98 2.43 -21.02
N PRO A 145 4.56 2.41 -22.29
CA PRO A 145 3.14 2.34 -22.66
C PRO A 145 2.39 1.12 -22.11
N GLN A 146 3.12 0.06 -21.72
CA GLN A 146 2.57 -1.14 -21.08
C GLN A 146 2.30 -0.97 -19.58
N LEU A 147 2.79 0.12 -18.95
CA LEU A 147 2.65 0.36 -17.53
C LEU A 147 1.52 1.36 -17.22
N LEU A 148 0.76 1.01 -16.20
CA LEU A 148 -0.26 1.85 -15.58
C LEU A 148 0.09 2.02 -14.11
N ALA A 149 0.35 3.24 -13.67
CA ALA A 149 0.60 3.57 -12.28
C ALA A 149 -0.64 4.20 -11.66
N VAL A 150 -0.96 3.84 -10.42
CA VAL A 150 -2.16 4.30 -9.72
C VAL A 150 -1.80 4.72 -8.32
N THR A 151 -2.21 5.93 -7.94
CA THR A 151 -2.10 6.39 -6.55
C THR A 151 -3.47 6.46 -5.90
N ILE A 152 -3.57 5.89 -4.70
CA ILE A 152 -4.80 5.92 -3.89
C ILE A 152 -4.48 6.59 -2.55
N PRO A 153 -4.77 7.89 -2.42
CA PRO A 153 -4.68 8.60 -1.15
C PRO A 153 -5.90 8.33 -0.26
N VAL A 154 -5.64 7.92 0.97
CA VAL A 154 -6.65 7.82 2.03
C VAL A 154 -6.35 8.80 3.14
N SER A 155 -7.38 9.14 3.93
CA SER A 155 -7.25 10.11 5.00
C SER A 155 -6.51 9.59 6.23
N VAL A 156 -5.69 10.48 6.79
CA VAL A 156 -4.97 10.35 8.05
C VAL A 156 -4.96 11.74 8.70
N MET A 157 -4.80 11.83 10.02
CA MET A 157 -4.67 13.12 10.68
C MET A 157 -3.51 13.93 10.07
N CYS A 158 -3.77 15.22 9.81
CA CYS A 158 -2.81 16.19 9.26
C CYS A 158 -2.21 15.83 7.90
N GLY A 159 -2.89 15.00 7.10
CA GLY A 159 -2.47 14.74 5.73
C GLY A 159 -3.20 13.58 5.06
N LYS A 160 -2.42 12.82 4.27
CA LYS A 160 -2.88 11.70 3.46
C LYS A 160 -1.90 10.54 3.63
N ASP A 161 -2.40 9.31 3.59
CA ASP A 161 -1.58 8.11 3.39
C ASP A 161 -1.78 7.62 1.96
N THR A 162 -0.77 7.80 1.11
CA THR A 162 -0.87 7.51 -0.31
C THR A 162 -0.21 6.17 -0.65
N SER A 163 -0.98 5.29 -1.27
CA SER A 163 -0.48 4.03 -1.82
C SER A 163 -0.17 4.16 -3.30
N LEU A 164 0.91 3.54 -3.77
CA LEU A 164 1.25 3.41 -5.19
C LEU A 164 1.12 1.96 -5.64
N TYR A 165 0.40 1.74 -6.72
CA TYR A 165 0.26 0.44 -7.37
C TYR A 165 0.72 0.54 -8.83
N LEU A 166 1.50 -0.43 -9.29
CA LEU A 166 1.95 -0.52 -10.67
C LEU A 166 1.39 -1.79 -11.31
N PHE A 167 0.82 -1.61 -12.49
CA PHE A 167 0.30 -2.67 -13.32
C PHE A 167 1.05 -2.71 -14.65
N GLU A 168 1.27 -3.91 -15.18
CA GLU A 168 1.88 -4.13 -16.48
C GLU A 168 0.92 -4.93 -17.36
N ARG A 169 0.71 -4.45 -18.60
CA ARG A 169 -0.11 -5.16 -19.58
C ARG A 169 0.64 -6.37 -20.11
N GLN A 170 0.12 -7.56 -19.84
CA GLN A 170 0.62 -8.86 -20.29
C GLN A 170 -0.56 -9.66 -20.87
N ASN A 171 -0.43 -10.16 -22.11
CA ASN A 171 -1.50 -10.91 -22.80
C ASN A 171 -2.84 -10.16 -22.75
N GLU A 172 -2.82 -8.88 -23.15
CA GLU A 172 -3.99 -7.98 -23.19
C GLU A 172 -4.57 -7.56 -21.84
N GLN A 173 -4.12 -8.15 -20.72
CA GLN A 173 -4.62 -7.85 -19.37
C GLN A 173 -3.56 -7.14 -18.51
N TYR A 174 -4.00 -6.23 -17.66
CA TYR A 174 -3.12 -5.64 -16.66
C TYR A 174 -2.89 -6.61 -15.49
N GLN A 175 -1.63 -6.94 -15.25
CA GLN A 175 -1.17 -7.70 -14.10
C GLN A 175 -0.63 -6.74 -13.05
N HIS A 176 -1.01 -6.93 -11.79
CA HIS A 176 -0.43 -6.19 -10.68
C HIS A 176 1.00 -6.66 -10.46
N ILE A 177 1.98 -5.75 -10.47
CA ILE A 177 3.42 -6.10 -10.40
C ILE A 177 4.17 -5.44 -9.24
N LEU A 178 3.63 -4.37 -8.64
CA LEU A 178 4.25 -3.69 -7.50
C LEU A 178 3.21 -2.92 -6.68
N SER A 179 3.29 -3.08 -5.35
CA SER A 179 2.65 -2.24 -4.35
C SER A 179 3.74 -1.49 -3.58
N TYR A 180 3.54 -0.20 -3.33
CA TYR A 180 4.29 0.56 -2.35
C TYR A 180 3.30 1.31 -1.45
N GLU A 181 3.19 0.82 -0.22
CA GLU A 181 2.29 1.34 0.80
C GLU A 181 3.08 1.62 2.08
N ALA A 182 2.62 2.57 2.90
CA ALA A 182 3.10 2.67 4.26
C ALA A 182 2.81 1.35 5.00
N PRO A 183 3.78 0.79 5.75
CA PRO A 183 3.56 -0.41 6.55
C PRO A 183 2.47 -0.14 7.61
N THR A 184 1.94 -1.18 8.24
CA THR A 184 1.05 -0.97 9.39
C THR A 184 1.75 -0.11 10.45
N TYR A 185 1.16 1.02 10.82
CA TYR A 185 1.77 2.02 11.70
C TYR A 185 0.83 2.45 12.82
N LYS A 186 1.41 2.81 13.98
CA LYS A 186 0.68 3.36 15.12
C LYS A 186 0.67 4.88 15.17
N THR A 187 1.55 5.52 14.41
CA THR A 187 1.76 6.97 14.44
C THR A 187 1.66 7.52 13.01
N ILE A 188 1.04 8.69 12.88
CA ILE A 188 0.75 9.29 11.57
C ILE A 188 2.02 9.62 10.78
N ASP A 189 3.15 9.83 11.45
CA ASP A 189 4.45 10.13 10.86
C ASP A 189 5.00 9.01 9.95
N LYS A 190 4.34 7.85 9.89
CA LYS A 190 4.69 6.78 8.96
C LYS A 190 3.84 6.77 7.68
N ALA A 191 2.80 7.60 7.61
CA ALA A 191 1.97 7.73 6.42
C ALA A 191 2.71 8.42 5.28
N HIS A 192 2.31 8.09 4.05
CA HIS A 192 2.91 8.67 2.84
C HIS A 192 2.16 9.93 2.37
N SER A 193 2.39 11.07 3.03
CA SER A 193 1.83 12.37 2.61
C SER A 193 2.72 13.09 1.60
N LEU A 194 2.19 14.16 0.98
CA LEU A 194 2.83 14.91 -0.12
C LEU A 194 3.55 13.98 -1.12
N PHE A 195 2.88 12.90 -1.54
CA PHE A 195 3.50 11.79 -2.24
C PHE A 195 3.79 12.13 -3.70
N GLN A 196 5.00 11.83 -4.16
CA GLN A 196 5.41 11.87 -5.56
C GLN A 196 6.06 10.56 -5.96
N TYR A 197 5.93 10.19 -7.23
CA TYR A 197 6.67 9.08 -7.80
C TYR A 197 7.08 9.37 -9.23
N GLN A 198 8.12 8.70 -9.69
CA GLN A 198 8.59 8.74 -11.07
C GLN A 198 9.10 7.36 -11.48
N ILE A 199 8.92 7.01 -12.75
CA ILE A 199 9.45 5.77 -13.33
C ILE A 199 10.55 6.12 -14.32
N SER A 200 11.76 5.61 -14.07
CA SER A 200 12.90 5.86 -14.95
C SER A 200 12.62 5.36 -16.36
N PRO A 201 13.15 5.98 -17.42
CA PRO A 201 13.30 5.31 -18.71
C PRO A 201 14.03 3.96 -18.54
N LYS A 202 13.86 3.06 -19.52
CA LYS A 202 14.62 1.80 -19.55
C LYS A 202 16.12 2.10 -19.71
N ASP A 203 16.95 1.40 -18.96
CA ASP A 203 18.40 1.39 -19.10
C ASP A 203 18.82 0.59 -20.35
N ARG A 204 20.14 0.50 -20.60
CA ARG A 204 20.70 -0.25 -21.75
C ARG A 204 20.35 -1.74 -21.73
N ASN A 205 19.96 -2.29 -20.58
CA ASN A 205 19.52 -3.68 -20.42
C ASN A 205 17.99 -3.82 -20.46
N GLY A 206 17.27 -2.76 -20.85
CA GLY A 206 15.80 -2.76 -20.91
C GLY A 206 15.12 -2.67 -19.53
N LYS A 207 15.87 -2.43 -18.44
CA LYS A 207 15.33 -2.41 -17.08
C LYS A 207 15.02 -0.98 -16.65
N TYR A 208 14.00 -0.81 -15.82
CA TYR A 208 13.69 0.47 -15.19
C TYR A 208 13.73 0.35 -13.67
N PHE A 209 13.57 1.48 -13.00
CA PHE A 209 13.32 1.56 -11.56
C PHE A 209 12.23 2.60 -11.29
N ILE A 210 11.63 2.50 -10.12
CA ILE A 210 10.65 3.45 -9.63
C ILE A 210 11.32 4.21 -8.48
N VAL A 211 11.15 5.53 -8.45
CA VAL A 211 11.47 6.34 -7.27
C VAL A 211 10.15 6.82 -6.70
N ALA A 212 9.94 6.59 -5.42
CA ALA A 212 8.82 7.15 -4.67
C ALA A 212 9.40 8.01 -3.55
N ALA A 213 8.82 9.20 -3.36
CA ALA A 213 9.16 10.13 -2.31
C ALA A 213 7.89 10.60 -1.62
N ASN A 214 8.00 10.88 -0.32
CA ASN A 214 6.88 11.31 0.50
C ASN A 214 7.38 12.11 1.69
N VAL A 215 6.54 12.99 2.21
CA VAL A 215 6.78 13.68 3.47
C VAL A 215 5.82 13.09 4.51
N ASN A 216 6.31 12.84 5.72
CA ASN A 216 5.43 12.37 6.78
C ASN A 216 4.45 13.47 7.20
N PRO A 217 3.17 13.17 7.47
CA PRO A 217 2.29 14.19 8.03
C PRO A 217 2.71 14.51 9.48
N TRP A 218 2.56 15.78 9.85
CA TRP A 218 2.78 16.26 11.21
C TRP A 218 1.95 17.52 11.47
N CYS A 219 1.29 17.58 12.62
CA CYS A 219 0.28 18.61 12.88
C CYS A 219 0.83 19.94 13.39
N SER A 220 1.99 19.93 14.05
CA SER A 220 2.50 21.06 14.83
C SER A 220 3.83 21.62 14.34
N SER A 221 4.36 21.13 13.22
CA SER A 221 5.68 21.49 12.70
C SER A 221 5.69 21.47 11.17
N ASN A 222 6.28 22.52 10.60
CA ASN A 222 6.64 22.58 9.18
C ASN A 222 7.97 21.86 8.89
N TRP A 223 8.76 21.52 9.92
CA TRP A 223 9.91 20.64 9.80
C TRP A 223 9.47 19.19 9.88
N GLN A 224 9.70 18.45 8.80
CA GLN A 224 9.25 17.07 8.60
C GLN A 224 10.38 16.24 7.95
N GLU A 225 10.19 14.93 7.85
CA GLU A 225 11.07 14.00 7.16
C GLU A 225 10.58 13.81 5.72
N LEU A 226 11.45 14.12 4.74
CA LEU A 226 11.33 13.67 3.37
C LEU A 226 11.91 12.25 3.28
N HIS A 227 11.06 11.26 3.00
CA HIS A 227 11.48 9.89 2.74
C HIS A 227 11.53 9.63 1.24
N TYR A 228 12.50 8.82 0.80
CA TYR A 228 12.55 8.34 -0.57
C TYR A 228 13.05 6.91 -0.65
N VAL A 229 12.56 6.20 -1.66
CA VAL A 229 12.88 4.80 -1.91
C VAL A 229 13.08 4.58 -3.41
N VAL A 230 14.05 3.74 -3.75
CA VAL A 230 14.25 3.24 -5.12
C VAL A 230 13.81 1.79 -5.16
N LEU A 231 12.89 1.47 -6.07
CA LEU A 231 12.22 0.18 -6.15
C LEU A 231 12.38 -0.45 -7.54
N ARG A 232 12.32 -1.77 -7.58
CA ARG A 232 12.03 -2.57 -8.78
C ARG A 232 10.90 -3.57 -8.48
N PRO A 233 10.12 -4.00 -9.48
CA PRO A 233 9.24 -5.15 -9.33
C PRO A 233 10.00 -6.34 -8.75
N GLY A 234 9.40 -7.02 -7.78
CA GLY A 234 10.01 -8.11 -7.03
C GLY A 234 9.46 -9.47 -7.41
N ARG A 235 9.48 -10.42 -6.46
CA ARG A 235 8.90 -11.77 -6.67
C ARG A 235 7.37 -11.78 -6.61
N SER A 236 6.79 -10.78 -5.98
CA SER A 236 5.34 -10.56 -5.87
C SER A 236 5.07 -9.06 -5.77
N PRO A 237 3.84 -8.60 -6.05
CA PRO A 237 3.52 -7.17 -6.04
C PRO A 237 3.80 -6.52 -4.68
N ASP A 238 3.42 -7.18 -3.58
CA ASP A 238 3.61 -6.66 -2.22
C ASP A 238 5.04 -6.84 -1.67
N LYS A 239 5.98 -7.33 -2.49
CA LYS A 239 7.39 -7.53 -2.10
C LYS A 239 8.33 -6.97 -3.16
N PRO A 240 8.30 -5.65 -3.43
CA PRO A 240 9.21 -5.04 -4.37
C PRO A 240 10.66 -5.19 -3.90
N LYS A 241 11.59 -5.19 -4.85
CA LYS A 241 13.02 -5.15 -4.54
C LYS A 241 13.40 -3.70 -4.22
N ILE A 242 13.77 -3.44 -2.97
CA ILE A 242 14.31 -2.15 -2.53
C ILE A 242 15.79 -2.07 -2.94
N LEU A 243 16.16 -1.02 -3.66
CA LEU A 243 17.54 -0.70 -4.05
C LEU A 243 18.14 0.38 -3.15
N LEU A 244 17.33 1.37 -2.76
CA LEU A 244 17.68 2.45 -1.85
C LEU A 244 16.55 2.69 -0.87
N LYS A 245 16.89 3.11 0.34
CA LYS A 245 15.99 3.86 1.21
C LYS A 245 16.78 4.99 1.85
N GLY A 246 16.29 6.21 1.74
CA GLY A 246 16.90 7.39 2.35
C GLY A 246 15.85 8.27 3.01
N LYS A 247 16.34 9.22 3.79
CA LYS A 247 15.52 10.28 4.37
C LYS A 247 16.35 11.53 4.61
N ASP A 248 15.71 12.68 4.56
CA ASP A 248 16.28 13.99 4.83
C ASP A 248 15.25 14.85 5.59
N ILE A 249 15.69 15.95 6.22
CA ILE A 249 14.79 16.91 6.86
C ILE A 249 14.39 17.99 5.86
N ILE A 250 13.08 18.24 5.75
CA ILE A 250 12.48 19.19 4.83
C ILE A 250 11.63 20.22 5.59
N TYR A 251 11.65 21.47 5.12
CA TYR A 251 10.75 22.52 5.55
C TYR A 251 9.60 22.68 4.56
N ILE A 252 8.38 22.30 4.98
CA ILE A 252 7.18 22.34 4.12
C ILE A 252 6.47 23.71 4.10
N GLY A 253 6.98 24.70 4.83
CA GLY A 253 6.47 26.07 4.79
C GLY A 253 7.13 26.94 3.71
N ALA A 254 7.97 26.34 2.85
CA ALA A 254 8.59 27.02 1.73
C ALA A 254 7.59 27.25 0.57
N ASN A 255 8.01 28.00 -0.45
CA ASN A 255 7.21 28.16 -1.66
C ASN A 255 7.08 26.84 -2.43
N GLU A 256 5.95 26.66 -3.12
CA GLU A 256 5.72 25.50 -3.99
C GLU A 256 6.65 25.50 -5.22
N PRO A 257 7.07 24.31 -5.71
CA PRO A 257 6.78 23.00 -5.15
C PRO A 257 7.56 22.74 -3.85
N ILE A 258 6.93 22.13 -2.84
CA ILE A 258 7.59 21.76 -1.56
C ILE A 258 8.87 20.95 -1.80
N TYR A 259 8.80 19.98 -2.72
CA TYR A 259 9.96 19.31 -3.29
C TYR A 259 9.66 18.87 -4.72
N SER A 260 10.71 18.60 -5.48
CA SER A 260 10.57 18.03 -6.82
C SER A 260 11.43 16.77 -6.99
N LEU A 261 10.86 15.75 -7.65
CA LEU A 261 11.50 14.50 -7.97
C LEU A 261 11.69 14.39 -9.49
N ALA A 262 12.93 14.15 -9.92
CA ALA A 262 13.26 13.89 -11.32
C ALA A 262 14.03 12.58 -11.47
N VAL A 263 13.78 11.86 -12.57
CA VAL A 263 14.47 10.59 -12.90
C VAL A 263 15.10 10.65 -14.28
N THR A 264 16.22 9.94 -14.41
CA THR A 264 16.88 9.63 -15.68
C THR A 264 16.99 8.12 -15.82
N TYR A 265 17.46 7.61 -16.96
CA TYR A 265 17.68 6.17 -17.13
C TYR A 265 18.73 5.57 -16.16
N SER A 266 19.54 6.41 -15.50
CA SER A 266 20.68 5.99 -14.67
C SER A 266 20.69 6.59 -13.28
N GLY A 267 19.63 7.28 -12.84
CA GLY A 267 19.65 7.94 -11.54
C GLY A 267 18.45 8.83 -11.32
N PHE A 268 18.41 9.50 -10.18
CA PHE A 268 17.37 10.45 -9.81
C PHE A 268 17.94 11.63 -9.04
N SER A 269 17.17 12.71 -8.95
CA SER A 269 17.45 13.85 -8.09
C SER A 269 16.21 14.27 -7.32
N LEU A 270 16.46 14.87 -6.15
CA LEU A 270 15.45 15.54 -5.33
C LEU A 270 15.93 16.96 -5.03
N ASP A 271 15.04 17.92 -5.24
CA ASP A 271 15.24 19.33 -4.92
C ASP A 271 14.24 19.73 -3.83
N PHE A 272 14.72 20.30 -2.72
CA PHE A 272 13.88 20.69 -1.58
C PHE A 272 14.55 21.75 -0.70
N THR A 273 13.80 22.36 0.22
CA THR A 273 14.36 23.25 1.25
C THR A 273 14.44 22.50 2.58
N GLY A 274 15.59 22.47 3.23
CA GLY A 274 15.85 21.71 4.44
C GLY A 274 16.78 22.45 5.40
N GLU A 275 17.20 21.77 6.48
CA GLU A 275 18.13 22.33 7.48
C GLU A 275 19.52 22.55 6.85
N ASP A 276 20.21 23.61 7.25
CA ASP A 276 21.63 23.79 6.95
C ASP A 276 22.47 23.24 8.13
N PRO A 277 23.58 22.54 7.87
CA PRO A 277 24.55 22.22 8.91
C PRO A 277 25.12 23.44 9.64
N ASP A 278 25.14 24.61 8.99
CA ASP A 278 25.54 25.88 9.60
C ASP A 278 24.39 26.43 10.48
N PRO A 279 24.59 26.54 11.81
CA PRO A 279 23.55 27.01 12.72
C PRO A 279 23.15 28.48 12.50
N GLU A 280 23.93 29.27 11.76
CA GLU A 280 23.56 30.64 11.38
C GLU A 280 22.57 30.69 10.21
N ILE A 281 22.43 29.60 9.46
CA ILE A 281 21.53 29.46 8.32
C ILE A 281 20.36 28.53 8.71
N ILE A 282 19.18 29.11 8.90
CA ILE A 282 18.00 28.34 9.34
C ILE A 282 17.53 27.35 8.24
N MET A 283 17.65 27.73 6.97
CA MET A 283 17.16 26.95 5.83
C MET A 283 18.10 27.07 4.64
N LYS A 284 18.31 25.95 3.95
CA LYS A 284 19.05 25.90 2.69
C LYS A 284 18.31 25.06 1.65
N HIS A 285 18.48 25.44 0.40
CA HIS A 285 18.05 24.61 -0.72
C HIS A 285 19.03 23.46 -0.94
N HIS A 286 18.51 22.24 -0.97
CA HIS A 286 19.25 21.00 -1.19
C HIS A 286 18.92 20.43 -2.56
N HIS A 287 19.96 20.01 -3.27
CA HIS A 287 19.87 19.21 -4.49
C HIS A 287 20.65 17.92 -4.26
N ILE A 288 19.93 16.82 -4.02
CA ILE A 288 20.55 15.50 -3.88
C ILE A 288 20.42 14.73 -5.19
N LYS A 289 21.47 13.98 -5.53
CA LYS A 289 21.52 13.19 -6.75
C LYS A 289 22.15 11.83 -6.47
N HIS A 290 21.51 10.79 -6.99
CA HIS A 290 22.00 9.42 -6.90
C HIS A 290 22.13 8.81 -8.29
N THR A 291 23.20 8.04 -8.48
CA THR A 291 23.41 7.25 -9.70
C THR A 291 23.13 5.78 -9.40
N ILE A 292 22.38 5.11 -10.28
CA ILE A 292 21.98 3.71 -10.17
C ILE A 292 22.62 2.93 -11.31
N HIS A 293 23.48 1.98 -10.98
CA HIS A 293 24.09 1.07 -11.94
C HIS A 293 23.95 -0.38 -11.48
N ASN A 294 23.29 -1.23 -12.27
CA ASN A 294 23.19 -2.68 -12.01
C ASN A 294 22.74 -3.07 -10.57
N ASN A 295 21.82 -2.31 -9.98
CA ASN A 295 21.32 -2.41 -8.59
C ASN A 295 22.23 -1.82 -7.50
N THR A 296 23.37 -1.25 -7.86
CA THR A 296 24.25 -0.52 -6.94
C THR A 296 23.97 0.97 -7.07
N ILE A 297 24.09 1.69 -5.96
CA ILE A 297 23.83 3.12 -5.87
C ILE A 297 25.11 3.83 -5.46
N TYR A 298 25.40 4.93 -6.16
CA TYR A 298 26.56 5.80 -5.99
C TYR A 298 26.08 7.22 -5.71
#